data_AF-A0A317CGC0-F1
#
_entry.id   AF-A0A317CGC0-F1
#
_cell.length_a   1.000
_cell.length_b   1.000
_cell.length_c   1.000
_cell.angle_alpha   90.00
_cell.angle_beta   90.00
_cell.angle_gamma   90.00
#
_symmetry.space_group_name_H-M   'P 1'
#
loop_
_entity.id
_entity.type
_entity.pdbx_description
1 polymer ?
#
loop_
_entity_poly.entity_id
_entity_poly.type
_entity_poly.pdbx_seq_one_letter_code
_entity_poly.pdbx_strand_id
1 'polypeptide(L)' 'MSMAIRGIINDDGGKHPVKTLGGCVLQASYSGDKIMLTDENGRVATVTVADVKQSNGVIHVIDTVMLPKQ' A
#
# COMPACT_ATOMS: atom_id res chain seq x y z
N MET A 1 -1.05 12.28 -4.29
CA MET A 1 -1.24 11.76 -2.91
C MET A 1 -2.55 10.99 -2.93
N SER A 2 -2.60 9.71 -2.50
CA SER A 2 -3.85 8.94 -2.60
C SER A 2 -4.84 9.33 -1.52
N MET A 3 -6.03 9.80 -1.90
CA MET A 3 -7.11 10.06 -0.94
C MET A 3 -7.66 8.76 -0.33
N ALA A 4 -7.73 7.70 -1.13
CA ALA A 4 -8.32 6.43 -0.71
C ALA A 4 -7.45 5.71 0.33
N ILE A 5 -6.13 5.61 0.08
CA ILE A 5 -5.22 4.89 0.98
C ILE A 5 -5.02 5.65 2.30
N ARG A 6 -5.00 6.98 2.28
CA ARG A 6 -4.86 7.76 3.52
C ARG A 6 -6.08 7.64 4.43
N GLY A 7 -7.29 7.60 3.86
CA GLY A 7 -8.53 7.43 4.63
C GLY A 7 -8.50 6.15 5.44
N ILE A 8 -8.27 5.01 4.79
CA ILE A 8 -8.25 3.70 5.45
C ILE A 8 -7.11 3.54 6.46
N ILE A 9 -5.94 4.18 6.23
CA ILE A 9 -4.85 4.15 7.20
C ILE A 9 -5.18 4.99 8.44
N ASN A 10 -5.84 6.13 8.27
CA ASN A 10 -6.28 6.96 9.38
C ASN A 10 -7.36 6.24 10.21
N ASP A 11 -8.29 5.56 9.55
CA ASP A 11 -9.38 4.84 10.20
C ASP A 11 -8.85 3.68 11.07
N ASP A 12 -7.72 3.07 10.68
CA ASP A 12 -7.05 1.99 11.42
C ASP A 12 -5.92 2.48 12.36
N GLY A 13 -5.83 3.79 12.65
CA GLY A 13 -4.88 4.31 13.64
C GLY A 13 -3.42 4.32 13.17
N GLY A 14 -3.18 4.43 11.86
CA GLY A 14 -1.84 4.65 11.27
C GLY A 14 -1.28 3.46 10.48
N LYS A 15 -1.93 2.30 10.53
CA LYS A 15 -1.56 1.12 9.73
C LYS A 15 -2.81 0.34 9.31
N HIS A 16 -2.97 0.07 8.01
CA HIS A 16 -4.09 -0.70 7.47
C HIS A 16 -3.61 -2.01 6.82
N PRO A 17 -4.17 -3.18 7.19
CA PRO A 17 -3.86 -4.45 6.55
C PRO A 17 -4.60 -4.60 5.22
N VAL A 18 -3.85 -4.57 4.11
CA VAL A 18 -4.34 -4.80 2.75
C VAL A 18 -4.21 -6.28 2.39
N LYS A 19 -5.35 -6.98 2.31
CA LYS A 19 -5.39 -8.38 1.87
C LYS A 19 -5.22 -8.45 0.36
N THR A 20 -4.21 -9.21 -0.09
CA THR A 20 -3.97 -9.44 -1.52
C THR A 20 -4.74 -10.65 -2.02
N LEU A 21 -4.97 -10.72 -3.33
CA LEU A 21 -5.60 -11.89 -3.97
C LEU A 21 -4.75 -13.17 -3.81
N GLY A 22 -3.44 -13.02 -3.64
CA GLY A 22 -2.51 -14.12 -3.39
C GLY A 22 -2.54 -14.67 -1.97
N GLY A 23 -3.42 -14.16 -1.09
CA GLY A 23 -3.56 -14.61 0.30
C GLY A 23 -2.59 -13.95 1.29
N CYS A 24 -1.52 -13.31 0.81
CA CYS A 24 -0.63 -12.51 1.65
C CYS A 24 -1.28 -11.20 2.09
N VAL A 25 -0.86 -10.70 3.25
CA VAL A 25 -1.29 -9.39 3.77
C VAL A 25 -0.16 -8.37 3.67
N LEU A 26 -0.41 -7.27 2.99
CA LEU A 26 0.48 -6.11 2.98
C LEU A 26 0.02 -5.12 4.05
N GLN A 27 0.94 -4.50 4.77
CA GLN A 27 0.62 -3.47 5.75
C GLN A 27 0.86 -2.09 5.12
N ALA A 28 -0.23 -1.38 4.83
CA ALA A 28 -0.17 -0.01 4.36
C ALA A 28 -0.01 0.94 5.55
N SER A 29 0.88 1.91 5.42
CA SER A 29 1.09 3.01 6.36
C SER A 29 1.41 4.28 5.57
N TYR A 30 1.40 5.43 6.21
CA TYR A 30 1.87 6.66 5.59
C TYR A 30 2.85 7.36 6.53
N SER A 31 3.84 8.02 5.96
CA SER A 31 4.80 8.86 6.69
C SER A 31 4.88 10.21 6.00
N GLY A 32 4.36 11.23 6.68
CA GLY A 32 4.16 12.56 6.10
C GLY A 32 3.26 12.49 4.87
N ASP A 33 3.81 12.85 3.71
CA ASP A 33 3.11 12.89 2.42
C ASP A 33 3.25 11.62 1.58
N LYS A 34 4.00 10.61 2.06
CA LYS A 34 4.30 9.38 1.32
C LYS A 34 3.57 8.18 1.91
N ILE A 35 3.04 7.33 1.04
CA ILE A 35 2.44 6.04 1.41
C ILE A 35 3.51 4.97 1.35
N MET A 36 3.56 4.12 2.37
CA MET A 36 4.51 3.03 2.55
C MET A 36 3.75 1.72 2.67
N LEU A 37 4.24 0.68 1.98
CA LEU A 37 3.68 -0.66 1.99
C LEU A 37 4.73 -1.62 2.52
N THR A 38 4.42 -2.32 3.60
CA THR A 38 5.30 -3.33 4.20
C THR A 38 4.79 -4.72 3.88
N ASP A 39 5.62 -5.61 3.34
CA ASP A 39 5.26 -7.02 3.15
C ASP A 39 5.50 -7.86 4.41
N GLU A 40 5.09 -9.13 4.34
CA GLU A 40 5.27 -10.13 5.40
C GLU A 40 6.73 -10.53 5.63
N ASN A 41 7.62 -10.20 4.69
CA ASN A 41 9.06 -10.38 4.80
C ASN A 41 9.76 -9.15 5.41
N GLY A 42 9.00 -8.11 5.79
CA GLY A 42 9.51 -6.88 6.38
C GLY A 42 10.10 -5.88 5.37
N ARG A 43 9.93 -6.11 4.06
CA ARG A 43 10.35 -5.18 3.02
C ARG A 43 9.36 -4.04 2.93
N VAL A 44 9.87 -2.84 2.69
CA VAL A 44 9.09 -1.63 2.64
C VAL A 44 9.23 -1.01 1.26
N ALA A 45 8.12 -0.80 0.56
CA ALA A 45 8.08 0.01 -0.65
C ALA A 45 7.39 1.33 -0.38
N THR A 46 7.83 2.35 -1.08
CA THR A 46 7.18 3.65 -1.09
C THR A 46 6.37 3.81 -2.37
N VAL A 47 5.14 4.29 -2.25
CA VAL A 47 4.32 4.65 -3.41
C VAL A 47 4.85 5.97 -3.99
N THR A 48 5.35 5.91 -5.22
CA THR A 48 5.93 7.06 -5.95
C THR A 48 4.87 7.80 -6.77
N VAL A 49 3.95 7.06 -7.39
CA VAL A 49 2.80 7.60 -8.11
C VAL A 49 1.55 6.91 -7.62
N ALA A 50 0.56 7.68 -7.19
CA ALA A 50 -0.66 7.15 -6.62
C ALA A 50 -1.89 7.62 -7.40
N ASP A 51 -2.98 6.86 -7.34
CA ASP A 51 -4.29 7.19 -7.91
C ASP A 51 -4.33 7.27 -9.45
N VAL A 52 -3.60 6.39 -10.13
CA VAL A 52 -3.73 6.27 -11.59
C VAL A 52 -5.03 5.53 -11.90
N LYS A 53 -6.08 6.29 -12.25
CA LYS A 53 -7.41 5.75 -12.54
C LYS A 53 -7.41 4.92 -13.82
N GLN A 54 -8.02 3.74 -13.74
CA GLN A 54 -8.26 2.82 -14.85
C GLN A 54 -9.78 2.54 -14.93
N SER A 55 -10.24 1.95 -16.03
CA SER A 55 -11.66 1.61 -16.21
C SER A 55 -12.18 0.59 -15.20
N ASN A 56 -11.29 -0.19 -14.58
CA ASN A 56 -11.60 -1.29 -13.67
C ASN A 56 -10.95 -1.15 -12.28
N GLY A 57 -10.34 -0.01 -11.97
CA GLY A 57 -9.67 0.16 -10.68
C GLY A 57 -8.67 1.31 -10.66
N VAL A 58 -7.68 1.16 -9.78
CA VAL A 58 -6.65 2.16 -9.54
C VAL A 58 -5.29 1.48 -9.50
N ILE A 59 -4.30 2.09 -10.15
CA ILE A 59 -2.90 1.67 -10.11
C ILE A 59 -2.12 2.61 -9.20
N HIS A 60 -1.24 2.00 -8.39
CA HIS A 60 -0.22 2.68 -7.60
C HIS A 60 1.16 2.15 -8.02
N VAL A 61 2.09 3.06 -8.30
CA VAL A 61 3.48 2.75 -8.64
C VAL A 61 4.31 2.76 -7.37
N ILE A 62 5.13 1.75 -7.18
CA ILE A 62 6.02 1.57 -6.03
C ILE A 62 7.48 1.47 -6.48
N ASP A 63 8.41 1.82 -5.60
CA ASP A 63 9.85 1.78 -5.86
C ASP A 63 10.52 0.42 -5.62
N THR A 64 9.86 -0.48 -4.89
CA THR A 64 10.44 -1.74 -4.41
C THR A 64 9.52 -2.92 -4.71
N VAL A 65 10.10 -4.05 -5.10
CA VAL A 65 9.36 -5.30 -5.39
C VAL A 65 8.93 -5.98 -4.08
N MET A 66 7.63 -6.22 -3.96
CA MET A 66 7.01 -6.99 -2.87
C MET A 66 7.04 -8.48 -3.20
N LEU A 67 7.42 -9.33 -2.24
CA LEU A 67 7.38 -10.78 -2.42
C LEU A 67 6.48 -11.43 -1.35
N PRO A 68 5.73 -12.49 -1.72
CA PRO A 68 4.98 -13.27 -0.74
C PRO A 68 5.93 -13.95 0.25
N LYS A 69 5.44 -14.25 1.44
CA LYS A 69 6.17 -15.07 2.41
C LYS A 69 6.31 -16.49 1.88
N GLN A 70 7.51 -17.06 1.99
CA GLN A 70 7.81 -18.45 1.64
C GLN A 70 7.56 -19.39 2.82
#